data_AF-A0A939DAL7-F1
#
_entry.id   AF-A0A939DAL7-F1
#
_cell.length_a   1.000
_cell.length_b   1.000
_cell.length_c   1.000
_cell.angle_alpha   90.00
_cell.angle_beta   90.00
_cell.angle_gamma   90.00
#
_symmetry.space_group_name_H-M   'P 1'
#
loop_
_entity.id
_entity.type
_entity.pdbx_description
1 polymer ?
#
loop_
_entity_poly.entity_id
_entity_poly.type
_entity_poly.pdbx_seq_one_letter_code
_entity_poly.pdbx_strand_id
1 'polypeptide(L)'
;MKKILNSKIMMLILVVVMVFAMSATAFADSSTVNVKVQFTVEGTPIWNTSTPLNVPMGIDITQATKSYFTSTQFASTTINPLGTKSSVMDAIIQATKSYTPPKAVTTDVDLAPMYGNPGAYIKDVGTYTSYNQYDEYQDEDGQWWGESIGAGWSAYITPTGGTETSAAEYLSRIQLHEGDKIRFDYSTYDYTWPIDEPTAE
;
A
#
# COMPACT_ATOMS: atom_id res chain seq x y z
N MET A 1 17.59 9.45 -67.69
CA MET A 1 18.03 8.91 -66.39
C MET A 1 17.59 9.86 -65.27
N LYS A 2 16.40 9.68 -64.68
CA LYS A 2 15.80 10.58 -63.68
C LYS A 2 15.08 9.79 -62.56
N LYS A 3 15.64 8.66 -62.14
CA LYS A 3 14.99 7.77 -61.14
C LYS A 3 15.79 7.56 -59.84
N ILE A 4 17.03 8.06 -59.73
CA ILE A 4 17.90 7.76 -58.59
C ILE A 4 17.93 8.90 -57.55
N LEU A 5 17.53 10.13 -57.92
CA LEU A 5 17.59 11.28 -57.00
C LEU A 5 16.41 11.35 -56.02
N ASN A 6 15.23 10.82 -56.39
CA ASN A 6 14.02 10.87 -55.55
C ASN A 6 14.03 9.85 -54.39
N SER A 7 14.88 8.81 -54.46
CA SER A 7 14.94 7.78 -53.42
C SER A 7 15.78 8.18 -52.21
N LYS A 8 16.87 8.95 -52.41
CA LYS A 8 17.77 9.37 -51.31
C LYS A 8 17.17 10.48 -50.45
N ILE A 9 16.39 11.39 -51.02
CA ILE A 9 15.68 12.45 -50.28
C ILE A 9 14.53 11.87 -49.43
N MET A 10 13.82 10.88 -49.97
CA MET A 10 12.73 10.21 -49.25
C MET A 10 13.24 9.39 -48.05
N MET A 11 14.43 8.78 -48.16
CA MET A 11 15.07 8.06 -47.06
C MET A 11 15.57 9.01 -45.95
N LEU A 12 16.08 10.19 -46.31
CA LEU A 12 16.49 11.21 -45.33
C LEU A 12 15.27 11.75 -44.54
N ILE A 13 14.14 11.96 -45.21
CA ILE A 13 12.88 12.39 -44.57
C ILE A 13 12.35 11.30 -43.63
N LEU A 14 12.43 10.02 -44.02
CA LEU A 14 11.95 8.91 -43.19
C LEU A 14 12.78 8.73 -41.90
N VAL A 15 14.10 8.92 -41.98
CA VAL A 15 14.99 8.85 -40.81
C VAL A 15 14.77 10.04 -39.88
N VAL A 16 14.54 11.26 -40.39
CA VAL A 16 14.23 12.43 -39.55
C VAL A 16 12.86 12.30 -38.88
N VAL A 17 11.85 11.72 -39.54
CA VAL A 17 10.54 11.44 -38.94
C VAL A 17 10.64 10.34 -37.87
N MET A 18 11.51 9.35 -38.03
CA MET A 18 11.75 8.33 -37.00
C MET A 18 12.48 8.89 -35.77
N VAL A 19 13.39 9.85 -35.95
CA VAL A 19 14.08 10.51 -34.82
C VAL A 19 13.13 11.43 -34.04
N PHE A 20 12.17 12.08 -34.70
CA PHE A 20 11.12 12.87 -34.03
C PHE A 20 9.98 12.01 -33.45
N ALA A 21 9.78 10.78 -33.93
CA ALA A 21 8.81 9.84 -33.35
C ALA A 21 9.33 9.15 -32.07
N MET A 22 10.65 9.14 -31.83
CA MET A 22 11.23 8.65 -30.57
C MET A 22 11.34 9.72 -29.48
N SER A 23 11.00 10.98 -29.76
CA SER A 23 11.04 12.07 -28.77
C SER A 23 9.66 12.45 -28.23
N ALA A 24 8.86 11.46 -27.84
CA ALA A 24 7.61 11.67 -27.11
C ALA A 24 7.39 10.61 -26.01
N THR A 25 8.43 10.27 -25.25
CA THR A 25 8.21 9.98 -23.83
C THR A 25 8.39 11.30 -23.11
N ALA A 26 7.27 12.00 -22.88
CA ALA A 26 7.23 13.08 -21.91
C ALA A 26 7.83 12.54 -20.61
N PHE A 27 8.93 13.14 -20.16
CA PHE A 27 9.48 12.85 -18.84
C PHE A 27 8.35 13.08 -17.83
N ALA A 28 8.04 12.03 -17.08
CA ALA A 28 7.14 12.08 -15.95
C ALA A 28 7.53 13.27 -15.05
N ASP A 29 6.51 13.94 -14.53
CA ASP A 29 6.67 14.92 -13.47
C ASP A 29 7.50 14.28 -12.35
N SER A 30 8.76 14.70 -12.21
CA SER A 30 9.78 14.06 -11.37
C SER A 30 9.51 14.23 -9.87
N SER A 31 8.33 14.71 -9.53
CA SER A 31 7.83 14.97 -8.17
C SER A 31 6.79 13.94 -7.72
N THR A 32 6.40 13.00 -8.59
CA THR A 32 5.35 12.01 -8.29
C THR A 32 5.84 10.57 -8.46
N VAL A 33 5.30 9.67 -7.62
CA VAL A 33 5.31 8.22 -7.82
C VAL A 33 3.90 7.74 -8.16
N ASN A 34 3.77 6.94 -9.20
CA ASN A 34 2.50 6.34 -9.62
C ASN A 34 2.44 4.91 -9.12
N VAL A 35 1.48 4.63 -8.25
CA VAL A 35 1.26 3.30 -7.70
C VAL A 35 -0.13 2.80 -8.03
N LYS A 36 -0.34 1.50 -7.91
CA LYS A 36 -1.65 0.86 -8.13
C LYS A 36 -2.18 0.30 -6.83
N VAL A 37 -3.43 0.60 -6.48
CA VAL A 37 -4.08 0.08 -5.26
C VAL A 37 -5.32 -0.70 -5.63
N GLN A 38 -5.45 -1.93 -5.13
CA GLN A 38 -6.64 -2.77 -5.25
C GLN A 38 -7.13 -3.15 -3.85
N PHE A 39 -8.44 -3.05 -3.64
CA PHE A 39 -9.08 -3.48 -2.40
C PHE A 39 -9.74 -4.83 -2.62
N THR A 40 -9.49 -5.77 -1.72
CA THR A 40 -10.03 -7.13 -1.79
C THR A 40 -10.63 -7.56 -0.45
N VAL A 41 -11.53 -8.55 -0.50
CA VAL A 41 -11.96 -9.34 0.65
C VAL A 41 -11.64 -10.79 0.33
N GLU A 42 -10.79 -11.42 1.13
CA GLU A 42 -10.33 -12.79 0.92
C GLU A 42 -9.84 -13.01 -0.53
N GLY A 43 -9.05 -12.06 -1.03
CA GLY A 43 -8.51 -12.04 -2.39
C GLY A 43 -9.49 -11.65 -3.50
N THR A 44 -10.78 -11.47 -3.19
CA THR A 44 -11.80 -11.07 -4.16
C THR A 44 -11.94 -9.55 -4.23
N PRO A 45 -11.82 -8.92 -5.42
CA PRO A 45 -11.96 -7.47 -5.55
C PRO A 45 -13.31 -6.93 -5.07
N ILE A 46 -13.27 -5.87 -4.26
CA ILE A 46 -14.46 -5.16 -3.77
C ILE A 46 -14.63 -3.79 -4.44
N TRP A 47 -15.80 -3.19 -4.33
CA TRP A 47 -16.12 -1.84 -4.86
C TRP A 47 -15.81 -1.67 -6.36
N ASN A 48 -16.06 -2.72 -7.14
CA ASN A 48 -15.81 -2.77 -8.59
C ASN A 48 -14.35 -2.55 -8.98
N THR A 49 -13.41 -2.97 -8.14
CA THR A 49 -11.96 -2.86 -8.37
C THR A 49 -11.37 -4.03 -9.13
N SER A 50 -12.10 -4.56 -10.11
CA SER A 50 -11.56 -5.59 -11.01
C SER A 50 -10.28 -5.12 -11.70
N THR A 51 -10.11 -3.79 -11.85
CA THR A 51 -8.84 -3.14 -12.18
C THR A 51 -8.33 -2.34 -10.97
N PRO A 52 -7.05 -2.48 -10.59
CA PRO A 52 -6.43 -1.63 -9.57
C PRO A 52 -6.50 -0.14 -9.94
N LEU A 53 -6.75 0.73 -8.95
CA LEU A 53 -6.75 2.18 -9.13
C LEU A 53 -5.33 2.70 -9.30
N ASN A 54 -5.12 3.59 -10.28
CA ASN A 54 -3.89 4.37 -10.35
C ASN A 54 -3.96 5.51 -9.33
N VAL A 55 -2.94 5.59 -8.48
CA VAL A 55 -2.84 6.57 -7.41
C VAL A 55 -1.54 7.36 -7.62
N PRO A 56 -1.61 8.59 -8.16
CA PRO A 56 -0.46 9.46 -8.21
C PRO A 56 -0.19 10.02 -6.80
N MET A 57 1.03 9.84 -6.31
CA MET A 57 1.47 10.30 -5.01
C MET A 57 2.65 11.24 -5.19
N GLY A 58 2.75 12.30 -4.39
CA GLY A 58 3.99 13.07 -4.32
C GLY A 58 5.13 12.19 -3.79
N ILE A 59 6.37 12.36 -4.26
CA ILE A 59 7.55 11.71 -3.65
C ILE A 59 7.66 12.14 -2.18
N ASP A 60 7.47 13.44 -1.95
CA ASP A 60 7.33 14.04 -0.64
C ASP A 60 5.88 14.49 -0.38
N ILE A 61 5.48 14.40 0.88
CA ILE A 61 4.19 14.75 1.42
C ILE A 61 4.36 15.53 2.72
N THR A 62 3.30 16.22 3.10
CA THR A 62 3.27 17.10 4.28
C THR A 62 2.68 16.39 5.50
N GLN A 63 2.80 17.03 6.66
CA GLN A 63 2.07 16.61 7.85
C GLN A 63 0.56 16.59 7.61
N ALA A 64 0.01 17.58 6.90
CA ALA A 64 -1.43 17.67 6.64
C ALA A 64 -1.96 16.47 5.84
N THR A 65 -1.12 15.90 4.98
CA THR A 65 -1.44 14.70 4.20
C THR A 65 -1.22 13.40 4.99
N LYS A 66 -0.29 13.38 5.97
CA LYS A 66 -0.17 12.31 6.97
C LYS A 66 -1.09 12.57 8.17
N SER A 67 -2.39 12.75 7.89
CA SER A 67 -3.39 13.14 8.92
C SER A 67 -3.56 12.13 10.05
N TYR A 68 -3.01 10.93 9.91
CA TYR A 68 -2.95 9.88 10.93
C TYR A 68 -1.86 10.11 11.98
N PHE A 69 -0.99 11.10 11.81
CA PHE A 69 0.00 11.50 12.81
C PHE A 69 -0.30 12.88 13.40
N THR A 70 -0.16 12.98 14.72
CA THR A 70 0.02 14.25 15.43
C THR A 70 1.35 14.90 15.04
N SER A 71 1.54 16.20 15.34
CA SER A 71 2.79 16.90 15.06
C SER A 71 4.02 16.23 15.69
N THR A 72 3.87 15.73 16.93
CA THR A 72 4.95 15.02 17.63
C THR A 72 5.27 13.68 16.96
N GLN A 73 4.25 12.91 16.57
CA GLN A 73 4.44 11.63 15.88
C GLN A 73 5.05 11.83 14.49
N PHE A 74 4.62 12.86 13.75
CA PHE A 74 5.16 13.20 12.44
C PHE A 74 6.65 13.53 12.49
N ALA A 75 7.09 14.25 13.53
CA ALA A 75 8.50 14.62 13.74
C ALA A 75 9.36 13.50 14.36
N SER A 76 8.73 12.43 14.86
CA SER A 76 9.45 11.33 15.51
C SER A 76 10.09 10.41 14.47
N THR A 77 11.41 10.28 14.50
CA THR A 77 12.15 9.33 13.64
C THR A 77 11.89 7.87 14.01
N THR A 78 11.40 7.60 15.22
CA THR A 78 11.02 6.26 15.67
C THR A 78 9.65 5.87 15.13
N ILE A 79 8.65 6.76 15.19
CA ILE A 79 7.26 6.48 14.80
C ILE A 79 7.06 6.70 13.29
N ASN A 80 7.63 7.78 12.76
CA ASN A 80 7.61 8.16 11.35
C ASN A 80 9.03 8.23 10.78
N PRO A 81 9.71 7.08 10.56
CA PRO A 81 11.07 7.06 10.01
C PRO A 81 11.15 7.63 8.59
N LEU A 82 10.03 7.67 7.86
CA LEU A 82 9.95 8.18 6.50
C LEU A 82 9.88 9.71 6.43
N GLY A 83 9.59 10.39 7.53
CA GLY A 83 9.46 11.85 7.57
C GLY A 83 8.43 12.34 6.55
N THR A 84 8.90 13.06 5.54
CA THR A 84 8.08 13.59 4.44
C THR A 84 7.84 12.60 3.31
N LYS A 85 8.45 11.43 3.28
CA LYS A 85 8.28 10.52 2.14
C LYS A 85 6.90 9.84 2.13
N SER A 86 6.40 9.59 0.93
CA SER A 86 5.18 8.81 0.72
C SER A 86 5.32 7.35 1.16
N SER A 87 4.29 6.85 1.83
CA SER A 87 4.20 5.49 2.36
C SER A 87 3.02 4.71 1.77
N VAL A 88 3.03 3.38 1.92
CA VAL A 88 1.91 2.51 1.54
C VAL A 88 0.59 2.97 2.16
N MET A 89 0.61 3.43 3.41
CA MET A 89 -0.56 3.99 4.08
C MET A 89 -1.12 5.21 3.33
N ASP A 90 -0.26 6.09 2.83
CA ASP A 90 -0.65 7.29 2.11
C ASP A 90 -1.36 6.95 0.79
N ALA A 91 -0.84 5.97 0.04
CA ALA A 91 -1.48 5.51 -1.19
C ALA A 91 -2.85 4.87 -0.95
N ILE A 92 -3.00 4.06 0.10
CA ILE A 92 -4.28 3.44 0.42
C ILE A 92 -5.30 4.51 0.80
N ILE A 93 -4.94 5.46 1.68
CA ILE A 93 -5.83 6.58 2.07
C ILE A 93 -6.17 7.46 0.86
N GLN A 94 -5.24 7.69 -0.05
CA GLN A 94 -5.53 8.45 -1.27
C GLN A 94 -6.48 7.66 -2.19
N ALA A 95 -6.28 6.35 -2.33
CA ALA A 95 -7.16 5.49 -3.11
C ALA A 95 -8.61 5.49 -2.58
N THR A 96 -8.81 5.47 -1.26
CA THR A 96 -10.17 5.53 -0.67
C THR A 96 -10.91 6.83 -1.01
N LYS A 97 -10.17 7.95 -1.04
CA LYS A 97 -10.70 9.27 -1.45
C LYS A 97 -11.03 9.35 -2.94
N SER A 98 -10.29 8.62 -3.78
CA SER A 98 -10.50 8.58 -5.23
C SER A 98 -11.70 7.73 -5.68
N TYR A 99 -12.29 6.91 -4.81
CA TYR A 99 -13.54 6.20 -5.14
C TYR A 99 -14.72 7.14 -5.29
N THR A 100 -15.71 6.69 -6.06
CA THR A 100 -17.03 7.33 -6.15
C THR A 100 -18.11 6.33 -5.75
N PRO A 101 -18.82 6.52 -4.62
CA PRO A 101 -18.54 7.54 -3.60
C PRO A 101 -17.24 7.24 -2.85
N PRO A 102 -16.55 8.27 -2.30
CA PRO A 102 -15.36 8.08 -1.47
C PRO A 102 -15.62 7.13 -0.31
N LYS A 103 -14.61 6.34 0.07
CA LYS A 103 -14.70 5.43 1.21
C LYS A 103 -14.14 6.09 2.45
N ALA A 104 -14.90 6.05 3.53
CA ALA A 104 -14.40 6.44 4.84
C ALA A 104 -13.22 5.54 5.21
N VAL A 105 -12.22 6.11 5.88
CA VAL A 105 -11.07 5.39 6.41
C VAL A 105 -10.81 5.86 7.82
N THR A 106 -10.64 4.91 8.73
CA THR A 106 -10.22 5.18 10.11
C THR A 106 -8.81 4.63 10.29
N THR A 107 -7.95 5.40 10.94
CA THR A 107 -6.55 5.08 11.19
C THR A 107 -6.24 5.20 12.66
N ASP A 108 -5.23 4.49 13.11
CA ASP A 108 -4.70 4.62 14.47
C ASP A 108 -3.17 4.47 14.47
N VAL A 109 -2.54 4.75 15.61
CA VAL A 109 -1.08 4.66 15.79
C VAL A 109 -0.78 3.74 16.96
N ASP A 110 -0.04 2.67 16.70
CA ASP A 110 0.53 1.86 17.75
C ASP A 110 1.86 2.46 18.20
N LEU A 111 1.89 2.96 19.43
CA LEU A 111 3.05 3.59 20.04
C LEU A 111 3.95 2.60 20.79
N ALA A 112 3.45 1.42 21.11
CA ALA A 112 4.13 0.43 21.93
C ALA A 112 3.75 -0.99 21.48
N PRO A 113 4.06 -1.37 20.23
CA PRO A 113 3.74 -2.69 19.74
C PRO A 113 4.46 -3.75 20.55
N MET A 114 3.77 -4.86 20.80
CA MET A 114 4.41 -6.04 21.41
C MET A 114 5.55 -6.56 20.53
N TYR A 115 5.40 -6.47 19.20
CA TYR A 115 6.39 -6.89 18.22
C TYR A 115 6.59 -5.83 17.13
N GLY A 116 7.85 -5.56 16.78
CA GLY A 116 8.21 -4.60 15.73
C GLY A 116 8.40 -3.17 16.25
N ASN A 117 8.39 -2.20 15.34
CA ASN A 117 8.58 -0.78 15.66
C ASN A 117 7.24 -0.04 15.64
N PRO A 118 7.04 1.02 16.46
CA PRO A 118 5.85 1.86 16.41
C PRO A 118 5.52 2.39 15.02
N GLY A 119 4.23 2.58 14.73
CA GLY A 119 3.77 3.06 13.42
C GLY A 119 2.25 3.17 13.34
N ALA A 120 1.76 3.70 12.23
CA ALA A 120 0.34 3.85 11.98
C ALA A 120 -0.21 2.75 11.08
N TYR A 121 -1.46 2.40 11.33
CA TYR A 121 -2.20 1.37 10.62
C TYR A 121 -3.61 1.85 10.26
N ILE A 122 -4.26 1.12 9.36
CA ILE A 122 -5.64 1.37 8.94
C ILE A 122 -6.53 0.40 9.69
N LYS A 123 -7.50 0.93 10.43
CA LYS A 123 -8.45 0.15 11.23
C LYS A 123 -9.70 -0.24 10.44
N ASP A 124 -10.25 0.74 9.72
CA ASP A 124 -11.52 0.59 9.00
C ASP A 124 -11.39 1.15 7.58
N VAL A 125 -12.01 0.47 6.61
CA VAL A 125 -12.25 1.06 5.28
C VAL A 125 -13.67 0.76 4.82
N GLY A 126 -14.44 1.81 4.54
CA GLY A 126 -15.84 1.68 4.14
C GLY A 126 -16.67 1.03 5.25
N THR A 127 -17.20 -0.17 4.98
CA THR A 127 -18.02 -0.95 5.91
C THR A 127 -17.27 -2.11 6.56
N TYR A 128 -15.96 -2.24 6.32
CA TYR A 128 -15.14 -3.32 6.84
C TYR A 128 -14.30 -2.82 8.01
N THR A 129 -14.57 -3.38 9.18
CA THR A 129 -13.98 -2.97 10.46
C THR A 129 -13.14 -4.08 11.03
N SER A 130 -11.87 -3.77 11.32
CA SER A 130 -10.98 -4.73 11.96
C SER A 130 -11.43 -5.00 13.40
N TYR A 131 -11.40 -6.26 13.80
CA TYR A 131 -11.65 -6.68 15.17
C TYR A 131 -10.72 -7.83 15.54
N ASN A 132 -10.47 -7.95 16.83
CA ASN A 132 -9.76 -9.08 17.42
C ASN A 132 -10.51 -9.50 18.68
N GLN A 133 -10.84 -10.78 18.78
CA GLN A 133 -11.30 -11.42 19.99
C GLN A 133 -10.17 -12.35 20.45
N TYR A 134 -9.68 -12.09 21.66
CA TYR A 134 -8.68 -12.92 22.32
C TYR A 134 -9.37 -13.80 23.35
N ASP A 135 -9.03 -15.08 23.37
CA ASP A 135 -9.45 -16.03 24.40
C ASP A 135 -8.26 -16.90 24.83
N GLU A 136 -8.37 -17.45 26.03
CA GLU A 136 -7.40 -18.39 26.59
C GLU A 136 -8.15 -19.58 27.16
N TYR A 137 -7.77 -20.79 26.74
CA TYR A 137 -8.39 -22.01 27.23
C TYR A 137 -7.37 -23.10 27.49
N GLN A 138 -7.73 -24.03 28.36
CA GLN A 138 -6.95 -25.22 28.63
C GLN A 138 -7.58 -26.40 27.89
N ASP A 139 -6.77 -27.18 27.19
CA ASP A 139 -7.23 -28.41 26.54
C ASP A 139 -7.38 -29.58 27.54
N GLU A 140 -7.86 -30.73 27.06
CA GLU A 140 -8.07 -31.93 27.89
C GLU A 140 -6.78 -32.51 28.48
N ASP A 141 -5.62 -32.23 27.86
CA ASP A 141 -4.29 -32.67 28.30
C ASP A 141 -3.65 -31.69 29.31
N GLY A 142 -4.32 -30.58 29.60
CA GLY A 142 -3.86 -29.57 30.53
C GLY A 142 -2.94 -28.50 29.90
N GLN A 143 -2.77 -28.49 28.58
CA GLN A 143 -2.01 -27.46 27.87
C GLN A 143 -2.87 -26.21 27.71
N TRP A 144 -2.31 -25.04 28.04
CA TRP A 144 -2.96 -23.77 27.78
C TRP A 144 -2.73 -23.30 26.34
N TRP A 145 -3.77 -22.72 25.76
CA TRP A 145 -3.80 -22.17 24.43
C TRP A 145 -4.28 -20.74 24.47
N GLY A 146 -3.59 -19.86 23.77
CA GLY A 146 -4.11 -18.56 23.36
C GLY A 146 -4.79 -18.71 22.00
N GLU A 147 -5.94 -18.06 21.83
CA GLU A 147 -6.71 -18.02 20.59
C GLU A 147 -6.99 -16.57 20.22
N SER A 148 -6.81 -16.26 18.94
CA SER A 148 -7.13 -14.96 18.37
C SER A 148 -7.98 -15.15 17.12
N ILE A 149 -9.25 -14.79 17.24
CA ILE A 149 -10.22 -14.81 16.15
C ILE A 149 -10.57 -13.37 15.80
N GLY A 150 -10.50 -13.05 14.52
CA GLY A 150 -10.75 -11.69 14.10
C GLY A 150 -10.88 -11.51 12.61
N ALA A 151 -10.88 -10.24 12.25
CA ALA A 151 -10.71 -9.84 10.87
C ALA A 151 -9.86 -8.58 10.84
N GLY A 152 -9.06 -8.46 9.79
CA GLY A 152 -8.10 -7.37 9.68
C GLY A 152 -7.71 -7.09 8.25
N TRP A 153 -7.10 -5.93 8.08
CA TRP A 153 -6.54 -5.54 6.80
C TRP A 153 -5.06 -5.91 6.69
N SER A 154 -4.71 -6.62 5.63
CA SER A 154 -3.33 -6.93 5.26
C SER A 154 -2.97 -6.24 3.94
N ALA A 155 -1.77 -5.66 3.87
CA ALA A 155 -1.25 -5.15 2.60
C ALA A 155 -0.27 -6.14 2.00
N TYR A 156 -0.39 -6.34 0.68
CA TYR A 156 0.54 -7.10 -0.12
C TYR A 156 1.11 -6.16 -1.19
N ILE A 157 2.44 -6.06 -1.23
CA ILE A 157 3.15 -5.13 -2.10
C ILE A 157 3.89 -5.94 -3.16
N THR A 158 3.69 -5.57 -4.43
CA THR A 158 4.44 -6.07 -5.56
C THR A 158 5.28 -4.92 -6.13
N PRO A 159 6.60 -4.90 -5.89
CA PRO A 159 7.49 -3.93 -6.52
C PRO A 159 7.47 -4.05 -8.04
N THR A 160 7.84 -2.99 -8.75
CA THR A 160 7.95 -3.01 -10.22
C THR A 160 8.90 -4.13 -10.69
N GLY A 161 8.35 -5.13 -11.39
CA GLY A 161 9.09 -6.30 -11.86
C GLY A 161 9.43 -7.33 -10.78
N GLY A 162 8.91 -7.16 -9.56
CA GLY A 162 9.11 -8.06 -8.42
C GLY A 162 7.94 -9.02 -8.17
N THR A 163 8.06 -9.77 -7.07
CA THR A 163 7.02 -10.68 -6.55
C THR A 163 6.20 -10.00 -5.48
N GLU A 164 4.93 -10.38 -5.37
CA GLU A 164 4.07 -9.93 -4.27
C GLU A 164 4.57 -10.49 -2.93
N THR A 165 4.66 -9.62 -1.92
CA THR A 165 5.02 -9.98 -0.54
C THR A 165 4.08 -9.28 0.44
N SER A 166 3.72 -9.95 1.54
CA SER A 166 2.99 -9.31 2.63
C SER A 166 3.84 -8.21 3.29
N ALA A 167 3.20 -7.13 3.72
CA ALA A 167 3.83 -6.09 4.52
C ALA A 167 4.38 -6.69 5.82
N ALA A 168 5.66 -6.42 6.11
CA ALA A 168 6.34 -6.92 7.31
C ALA A 168 6.39 -5.89 8.46
N GLU A 169 5.89 -4.67 8.24
CA GLU A 169 5.84 -3.59 9.22
C GLU A 169 4.60 -2.72 9.00
N TYR A 170 4.37 -1.77 9.91
CA TYR A 170 3.27 -0.81 9.77
C TYR A 170 3.31 -0.05 8.45
N LEU A 171 2.14 0.12 7.82
CA LEU A 171 1.99 0.68 6.47
C LEU A 171 2.57 2.10 6.34
N SER A 172 2.61 2.87 7.44
CA SER A 172 3.19 4.21 7.47
C SER A 172 4.71 4.25 7.35
N ARG A 173 5.37 3.09 7.48
CA ARG A 173 6.83 2.95 7.49
C ARG A 173 7.38 2.37 6.18
N ILE A 174 6.51 1.85 5.32
CA ILE A 174 6.89 1.25 4.04
C ILE A 174 6.89 2.34 2.97
N GLN A 175 8.08 2.71 2.49
CA GLN A 175 8.25 3.73 1.45
C GLN A 175 7.70 3.24 0.11
N LEU A 176 6.97 4.11 -0.60
CA LEU A 176 6.52 3.84 -1.97
C LEU A 176 7.61 4.09 -3.00
N HIS A 177 7.58 3.28 -4.05
CA HIS A 177 8.39 3.44 -5.25
C HIS A 177 7.50 3.47 -6.51
N GLU A 178 8.05 4.03 -7.59
CA GLU A 178 7.37 4.11 -8.87
C GLU A 178 6.94 2.72 -9.35
N GLY A 179 5.66 2.60 -9.73
CA GLY A 179 5.06 1.41 -10.31
C GLY A 179 4.69 0.31 -9.30
N ASP A 180 4.88 0.53 -8.00
CA ASP A 180 4.45 -0.40 -6.95
C ASP A 180 2.96 -0.72 -7.10
N LYS A 181 2.61 -1.99 -6.89
CA LYS A 181 1.22 -2.45 -6.80
C LYS A 181 0.93 -2.91 -5.39
N ILE A 182 -0.22 -2.50 -4.87
CA ILE A 182 -0.67 -2.77 -3.51
C ILE A 182 -2.03 -3.46 -3.62
N ARG A 183 -2.12 -4.67 -3.07
CA ARG A 183 -3.38 -5.31 -2.76
C ARG A 183 -3.63 -5.14 -1.27
N PHE A 184 -4.72 -4.46 -0.92
CA PHE A 184 -5.14 -4.26 0.45
C PHE A 184 -6.36 -5.14 0.71
N ASP A 185 -6.14 -6.19 1.48
CA ASP A 185 -7.05 -7.32 1.62
C ASP A 185 -7.63 -7.36 3.02
N TYR A 186 -8.96 -7.38 3.10
CA TYR A 186 -9.66 -7.67 4.33
C TYR A 186 -9.88 -9.17 4.43
N SER A 187 -9.37 -9.78 5.49
CA SER A 187 -9.46 -11.23 5.68
C SER A 187 -9.84 -11.55 7.12
N THR A 188 -10.59 -12.62 7.27
CA THR A 188 -10.81 -13.24 8.58
C THR A 188 -9.60 -14.05 8.98
N TYR A 189 -9.39 -14.20 10.27
CA TYR A 189 -8.34 -15.03 10.81
C TYR A 189 -8.78 -15.75 12.08
N ASP A 190 -8.13 -16.88 12.29
CA ASP A 190 -8.27 -17.75 13.45
C ASP A 190 -6.92 -18.43 13.62
N TYR A 191 -6.23 -18.09 14.72
CA TYR A 191 -4.96 -18.69 15.06
C TYR A 191 -4.92 -19.06 16.54
N THR A 192 -4.36 -20.23 16.81
CA THR A 192 -4.08 -20.71 18.15
C THR A 192 -2.59 -20.92 18.35
N TRP A 193 -2.11 -20.67 19.57
CA TRP A 193 -0.72 -20.94 19.95
C TRP A 193 -0.64 -21.45 21.39
N PRO A 194 0.32 -22.34 21.70
CA PRO A 194 0.52 -22.78 23.07
C PRO A 194 1.02 -21.61 23.92
N ILE A 195 0.48 -21.49 25.13
CA ILE A 195 0.94 -20.56 26.17
C ILE A 195 1.28 -21.34 27.44
N ASP A 196 2.16 -20.79 28.27
CA ASP A 196 2.60 -21.47 29.50
C ASP A 196 1.56 -21.37 30.63
N GLU A 197 0.88 -20.23 30.72
CA GLU A 197 -0.17 -19.90 31.70
C GLU A 197 -1.06 -18.77 31.14
N PRO A 198 -2.30 -18.59 31.63
CA PRO A 198 -3.17 -17.52 31.20
C PRO A 198 -2.55 -16.15 31.47
N THR A 199 -2.63 -15.24 30.49
CA THR A 199 -2.07 -13.88 30.56
C THR A 199 -3.04 -12.87 31.16
N ALA A 200 -4.31 -13.25 31.35
CA ALA A 200 -5.34 -12.43 31.99
C ALA A 200 -5.70 -12.95 33.40
N GLU A 201 -5.50 -12.11 34.42
CA GLU A 201 -6.22 -12.19 35.72
C GLU A 201 -7.57 -11.47 35.65
#